data_AF-A0A2D4THP1-F1
#
_entry.id   AF-A0A2D4THP1-F1
#
_cell.length_a   1.000
_cell.length_b   1.000
_cell.length_c   1.000
_cell.angle_alpha   90.00
_cell.angle_beta   90.00
_cell.angle_gamma   90.00
#
_symmetry.space_group_name_H-M   'P 1'
#
loop_
_entity.id
_entity.type
_entity.pdbx_description
1 polymer ?
#
loop_
_entity_poly.entity_id
_entity_poly.type
_entity_poly.pdbx_seq_one_letter_code
_entity_poly.pdbx_strand_id
1 'polypeptide(L)'
;MIDEALLPKDIIMSVFCIANIKIQDLEQYKSSGYLENAAKTITQHSGRYRVRGGNPIMVEGNPDLHRMVIIEFPSMEHFENWYGSEDYAPWKKIRQELSESELYVVEGLSDAESEEIANPV
;
A
#
# COMPACT_ATOMS: atom_id res chain seq x y z
N MET A 1 26.05 -12.83 -28.29
CA MET A 1 25.89 -12.98 -26.83
C MET A 1 25.74 -11.59 -26.29
N ILE A 2 24.52 -11.20 -26.00
CA ILE A 2 24.22 -9.94 -25.31
C ILE A 2 24.59 -10.18 -23.85
N ASP A 3 25.37 -9.29 -23.30
CA ASP A 3 25.80 -9.34 -21.90
C ASP A 3 24.55 -9.16 -21.02
N GLU A 4 24.13 -10.22 -20.32
CA GLU A 4 23.01 -10.16 -19.36
C GLU A 4 23.29 -9.20 -18.19
N ALA A 5 24.50 -8.67 -18.06
CA ALA A 5 24.86 -7.60 -17.11
C ALA A 5 24.44 -6.19 -17.57
N LEU A 6 23.80 -6.04 -18.73
CA LEU A 6 23.38 -4.75 -19.29
C LEU A 6 21.87 -4.62 -19.54
N LEU A 7 21.06 -5.43 -18.88
CA LEU A 7 19.73 -4.93 -18.53
C LEU A 7 19.98 -3.80 -17.51
N PRO A 8 19.49 -2.56 -17.72
CA PRO A 8 19.48 -1.61 -16.61
C PRO A 8 18.85 -2.36 -15.44
N LYS A 9 19.40 -2.22 -14.22
CA LYS A 9 18.61 -2.56 -13.03
C LYS A 9 17.32 -1.77 -13.23
N ASP A 10 16.28 -2.46 -13.70
CA ASP A 10 15.04 -1.82 -14.05
C ASP A 10 14.66 -1.00 -12.84
N ILE A 11 14.35 0.25 -13.09
CA ILE A 11 13.92 1.22 -12.11
C ILE A 11 12.61 0.66 -11.55
N ILE A 12 12.69 -0.28 -10.61
CA ILE A 12 11.55 -0.81 -9.89
C ILE A 12 11.17 0.32 -8.94
N MET A 13 10.33 1.21 -9.45
CA MET A 13 9.67 2.22 -8.64
C MET A 13 8.63 1.50 -7.80
N SER A 14 8.99 1.25 -6.54
CA SER A 14 8.03 0.79 -5.55
C SER A 14 6.80 1.68 -5.58
N VAL A 15 5.61 1.11 -5.59
CA VAL A 15 4.35 1.85 -5.52
C VAL A 15 3.76 1.70 -4.13
N PHE A 16 3.33 2.80 -3.54
CA PHE A 16 2.76 2.83 -2.20
C PHE A 16 1.26 3.10 -2.25
N CYS A 17 0.47 2.13 -1.81
CA CYS A 17 -0.92 2.33 -1.45
C CYS A 17 -0.98 2.81 0.01
N ILE A 18 -1.49 4.02 0.22
CA ILE A 18 -1.60 4.70 1.51
C ILE A 18 -3.08 4.82 1.85
N ALA A 19 -3.46 4.39 3.06
CA ALA A 19 -4.83 4.42 3.52
C ALA A 19 -4.96 5.05 4.90
N ASN A 20 -5.87 6.01 5.03
CA ASN A 20 -6.39 6.51 6.30
C ASN A 20 -7.79 5.91 6.52
N ILE A 21 -7.98 5.11 7.56
CA ILE A 21 -9.18 4.28 7.74
C ILE A 21 -9.87 4.61 9.07
N LYS A 22 -11.08 5.16 8.98
CA LYS A 22 -11.98 5.37 10.12
C LYS A 22 -12.89 4.16 10.29
N ILE A 23 -12.63 3.36 11.32
CA ILE A 23 -13.41 2.16 11.63
C ILE A 23 -14.51 2.54 12.62
N GLN A 24 -15.76 2.21 12.30
CA GLN A 24 -16.92 2.53 13.14
C GLN A 24 -17.08 1.52 14.29
N ASP A 25 -16.97 0.22 14.00
CA ASP A 25 -16.97 -0.86 14.97
C ASP A 25 -15.73 -1.74 14.78
N LEU A 26 -14.78 -1.63 15.70
CA LEU A 26 -13.50 -2.34 15.60
C LEU A 26 -13.65 -3.86 15.81
N GLU A 27 -14.59 -4.30 16.64
CA GLU A 27 -14.78 -5.73 16.92
C GLU A 27 -15.50 -6.41 15.75
N GLN A 28 -16.51 -5.75 15.16
CA GLN A 28 -17.12 -6.20 13.91
C GLN A 28 -16.09 -6.24 12.77
N TYR A 29 -15.25 -5.21 12.67
CA TYR A 29 -14.20 -5.15 11.64
C TYR A 29 -13.20 -6.31 11.75
N LYS A 30 -12.74 -6.63 12.98
CA LYS A 30 -11.84 -7.76 13.23
C LYS A 30 -12.51 -9.12 12.96
N SER A 31 -13.76 -9.29 13.38
CA SER A 31 -14.49 -10.56 13.23
C SER A 31 -15.01 -10.81 11.82
N SER A 32 -15.07 -9.80 10.96
CA SER A 32 -15.53 -9.91 9.56
C SER A 32 -14.67 -10.80 8.65
N GLY A 33 -13.46 -11.20 9.10
CA GLY A 33 -12.49 -11.91 8.27
C GLY A 33 -11.75 -11.02 7.25
N TYR A 34 -12.09 -9.74 7.14
CA TYR A 34 -11.45 -8.80 6.22
C TYR A 34 -9.93 -8.74 6.41
N LEU A 35 -9.47 -8.55 7.65
CA LEU A 35 -8.05 -8.32 7.94
C LEU A 35 -7.16 -9.46 7.46
N GLU A 36 -7.58 -10.71 7.68
CA GLU A 36 -6.80 -11.89 7.31
C GLU A 36 -6.80 -12.09 5.79
N ASN A 37 -7.97 -12.01 5.15
CA ASN A 37 -8.08 -12.30 3.73
C ASN A 37 -7.52 -11.17 2.85
N ALA A 38 -7.69 -9.90 3.25
CA ALA A 38 -7.00 -8.80 2.59
C ALA A 38 -5.48 -9.01 2.62
N ALA A 39 -4.91 -9.41 3.76
CA ALA A 39 -3.47 -9.67 3.86
C ALA A 39 -3.00 -10.82 2.94
N LYS A 40 -3.81 -11.88 2.79
CA LYS A 40 -3.52 -12.98 1.86
C LYS A 40 -3.49 -12.49 0.41
N THR A 41 -4.53 -11.78 -0.04
CA THR A 41 -4.58 -11.23 -1.41
C THR A 41 -3.43 -10.28 -1.69
N ILE A 42 -3.13 -9.35 -0.77
CA ILE A 42 -1.99 -8.42 -0.91
C ILE A 42 -0.70 -9.20 -1.14
N THR A 43 -0.44 -10.22 -0.33
CA THR A 43 0.78 -11.04 -0.44
C THR A 43 0.83 -11.81 -1.77
N GLN A 44 -0.30 -12.33 -2.24
CA GLN A 44 -0.39 -13.04 -3.52
C GLN A 44 -0.04 -12.14 -4.71
N HIS A 45 -0.38 -10.84 -4.62
CA HIS A 45 -0.06 -9.83 -5.63
C HIS A 45 1.25 -9.08 -5.33
N SER A 46 2.18 -9.72 -4.59
CA SER A 46 3.52 -9.19 -4.25
C SER A 46 3.52 -7.91 -3.40
N GLY A 47 2.38 -7.53 -2.84
CA GLY A 47 2.27 -6.42 -1.91
C GLY A 47 2.86 -6.75 -0.54
N ARG A 48 3.44 -5.76 0.12
CA ARG A 48 4.09 -5.88 1.44
C ARG A 48 3.61 -4.76 2.35
N TYR A 49 3.11 -5.12 3.53
CA TYR A 49 2.77 -4.09 4.53
C TYR A 49 4.03 -3.41 5.07
N ARG A 50 4.06 -2.08 4.97
CA ARG A 50 5.04 -1.21 5.63
C ARG A 50 4.47 -0.56 6.89
N VAL A 51 3.17 -0.27 6.89
CA VAL A 51 2.41 0.16 8.07
C VAL A 51 1.05 -0.56 8.08
N ARG A 52 0.60 -1.05 9.24
CA ARG A 52 -0.71 -1.72 9.38
C ARG A 52 -1.40 -1.38 10.69
N GLY A 53 -1.97 -0.17 10.74
CA GLY A 53 -2.64 0.37 11.92
C GLY A 53 -1.69 0.86 13.00
N GLY A 54 -0.57 1.48 12.60
CA GLY A 54 0.33 2.17 13.52
C GLY A 54 -0.37 3.32 14.25
N ASN A 55 0.33 3.93 15.20
CA ASN A 55 -0.15 5.10 15.95
C ASN A 55 0.32 6.38 15.26
N PRO A 56 -0.49 7.01 14.38
CA PRO A 56 -0.06 8.23 13.70
C PRO A 56 0.09 9.36 14.72
N ILE A 57 1.16 10.14 14.57
CA ILE A 57 1.37 11.38 15.31
C ILE A 57 1.31 12.51 14.29
N MET A 58 0.37 13.42 14.47
CA MET A 58 0.27 14.63 13.65
C MET A 58 1.31 15.64 14.12
N VAL A 59 2.27 15.97 13.25
CA VAL A 59 3.36 16.91 13.56
C VAL A 59 3.03 18.31 13.03
N GLU A 60 2.51 18.40 11.80
CA GLU A 60 2.08 19.64 11.15
C GLU A 60 0.79 19.40 10.35
N GLY A 61 0.01 20.46 10.14
CA GLY A 61 -1.31 20.40 9.50
C GLY A 61 -2.44 20.00 10.47
N ASN A 62 -3.59 19.65 9.90
CA ASN A 62 -4.78 19.23 10.65
C ASN A 62 -5.61 18.11 9.97
N PRO A 63 -5.00 17.09 9.33
CA PRO A 63 -5.78 15.96 8.81
C PRO A 63 -6.41 15.16 9.97
N ASP A 64 -7.63 14.65 9.76
CA ASP A 64 -8.29 13.73 10.69
C ASP A 64 -7.68 12.32 10.53
N LEU A 65 -6.56 12.07 11.22
CA LEU A 65 -5.83 10.80 11.13
C LEU A 65 -6.48 9.73 12.00
N HIS A 66 -6.71 8.57 11.41
CA HIS A 66 -7.27 7.39 12.06
C HIS A 66 -6.30 6.21 11.96
N ARG A 67 -6.77 5.04 11.48
CA ARG A 67 -5.92 3.87 11.29
C ARG A 67 -5.15 4.00 9.98
N MET A 68 -3.84 4.24 10.07
CA MET A 68 -2.96 4.33 8.90
C MET A 68 -2.50 2.95 8.42
N VAL A 69 -2.57 2.71 7.12
CA VAL A 69 -2.01 1.52 6.44
C VAL A 69 -1.18 1.97 5.24
N ILE A 70 0.02 1.41 5.09
CA ILE A 70 0.88 1.62 3.92
C ILE A 70 1.28 0.25 3.39
N ILE A 71 0.98 0.00 2.12
CA ILE A 71 1.31 -1.22 1.39
C ILE A 71 2.22 -0.83 0.24
N GLU A 72 3.37 -1.48 0.15
CA GLU A 72 4.29 -1.35 -0.96
C GLU A 72 4.01 -2.46 -1.98
N PHE A 73 3.99 -2.11 -3.25
CA PHE A 73 3.96 -3.02 -4.40
C PHE A 73 5.20 -2.79 -5.28
N PRO A 74 5.65 -3.79 -6.05
CA PRO A 74 6.79 -3.62 -6.94
C PRO A 74 6.54 -2.65 -8.11
N SER A 75 5.28 -2.45 -8.51
CA SER A 75 4.90 -1.50 -9.57
C SER A 75 3.42 -1.12 -9.48
N MET A 76 3.00 -0.13 -10.28
CA MET A 76 1.59 0.27 -10.38
C MET A 76 0.72 -0.87 -10.89
N GLU A 77 1.21 -1.63 -11.86
CA GLU A 77 0.52 -2.80 -12.40
C GLU A 77 0.20 -3.84 -11.31
N HIS A 78 1.12 -4.09 -10.38
CA HIS A 78 0.86 -5.01 -9.26
C HIS A 78 -0.23 -4.49 -8.33
N PHE A 79 -0.23 -3.18 -8.05
CA PHE A 79 -1.30 -2.55 -7.27
C PHE A 79 -2.65 -2.63 -8.00
N GLU A 80 -2.70 -2.32 -9.29
CA GLU A 80 -3.93 -2.35 -10.10
C GLU A 80 -4.49 -3.77 -10.21
N ASN A 81 -3.62 -4.75 -10.46
CA ASN A 81 -3.98 -6.17 -10.50
C ASN A 81 -4.57 -6.64 -9.17
N TRP A 82 -3.99 -6.22 -8.04
CA TRP A 82 -4.56 -6.50 -6.72
C TRP A 82 -5.87 -5.77 -6.47
N TYR A 83 -5.93 -4.46 -6.71
CA TYR A 83 -7.07 -3.65 -6.34
C TYR A 83 -8.31 -3.93 -7.21
N GLY A 84 -8.08 -4.39 -8.44
CA GLY A 84 -9.07 -4.84 -9.40
C GLY A 84 -9.36 -6.34 -9.39
N SER A 85 -8.70 -7.13 -8.54
CA SER A 85 -8.84 -8.59 -8.56
C SER A 85 -10.21 -9.07 -8.06
N GLU A 86 -10.64 -10.22 -8.58
CA GLU A 86 -11.82 -10.93 -8.07
C GLU A 86 -11.59 -11.46 -6.64
N ASP A 87 -10.35 -11.79 -6.28
CA ASP A 87 -10.00 -12.30 -4.95
C ASP A 87 -10.08 -11.23 -3.85
N TYR A 88 -9.83 -9.95 -4.17
CA TYR A 88 -9.87 -8.83 -3.23
C TYR A 88 -11.24 -8.14 -3.23
N ALA A 89 -11.98 -8.15 -4.35
CA ALA A 89 -13.29 -7.53 -4.48
C ALA A 89 -14.26 -7.77 -3.30
N PRO A 90 -14.49 -9.01 -2.79
CA PRO A 90 -15.39 -9.21 -1.64
C PRO A 90 -14.87 -8.55 -0.36
N TRP A 91 -13.56 -8.55 -0.13
CA TRP A 91 -12.95 -7.96 1.06
C TRP A 91 -12.94 -6.43 0.99
N LYS A 92 -12.69 -5.88 -0.20
CA LYS A 92 -12.83 -4.44 -0.46
C LYS A 92 -14.23 -3.94 -0.10
N LYS A 93 -15.27 -4.69 -0.48
CA LYS A 93 -16.67 -4.37 -0.14
C LYS A 93 -16.89 -4.36 1.38
N ILE A 94 -16.45 -5.39 2.09
CA ILE A 94 -16.54 -5.46 3.56
C ILE A 94 -15.84 -4.27 4.22
N ARG A 95 -14.63 -3.89 3.75
CA ARG A 95 -13.95 -2.68 4.26
C ARG A 95 -14.81 -1.44 4.07
N GLN A 96 -15.37 -1.25 2.87
CA GLN A 96 -16.19 -0.07 2.56
C GLN A 96 -17.49 -0.02 3.35
N GLU A 97 -18.04 -1.18 3.74
CA GLU A 97 -19.24 -1.27 4.59
C GLU A 97 -18.93 -0.97 6.06
N LEU A 98 -17.76 -1.39 6.56
CA LEU A 98 -17.41 -1.30 7.99
C LEU A 98 -16.47 -0.13 8.33
N SER A 99 -16.06 0.66 7.35
CA SER A 99 -15.18 1.81 7.54
C SER A 99 -15.34 2.88 6.46
N GLU A 100 -15.07 4.11 6.84
CA GLU A 100 -14.79 5.19 5.89
C GLU A 100 -13.28 5.19 5.64
N SER A 101 -12.84 5.22 4.38
CA SER A 101 -11.41 5.23 4.08
C SER A 101 -11.07 6.21 2.98
N GLU A 102 -9.97 6.92 3.17
CA GLU A 102 -9.25 7.63 2.13
C GLU A 102 -8.10 6.73 1.68
N LEU A 103 -8.07 6.39 0.39
CA LEU A 103 -7.01 5.57 -0.21
C LEU A 103 -6.38 6.33 -1.37
N TYR A 104 -5.05 6.34 -1.38
CA TYR A 104 -4.25 6.92 -2.44
C TYR A 104 -3.18 5.93 -2.85
N VAL A 105 -2.77 5.99 -4.11
CA VAL A 105 -1.63 5.24 -4.62
C VAL A 105 -0.64 6.23 -5.23
N VAL A 106 0.65 6.06 -4.92
CA VAL A 106 1.72 6.94 -5.38
C VAL A 106 2.94 6.13 -5.77
N GLU A 107 3.66 6.61 -6.77
CA GLU A 107 4.97 6.08 -7.11
C GLU A 107 6.00 6.51 -6.06
N GLY A 108 6.87 5.57 -5.71
CA GLY A 108 8.03 5.77 -4.87
C GLY A 108 9.28 5.91 -5.73
N LEU A 109 10.32 6.47 -5.13
CA LEU A 109 11.63 6.61 -5.76
C LEU A 109 12.39 5.30 -5.68
N SER A 110 13.25 5.07 -6.68
CA SER A 110 14.34 4.11 -6.55
C SER A 110 15.38 4.58 -5.53
N ASP A 111 16.18 3.65 -5.01
CA ASP A 111 17.31 3.98 -4.12
C ASP A 111 18.27 4.98 -4.78
N ALA A 112 18.55 4.81 -6.08
CA ALA A 112 19.46 5.68 -6.84
C ALA A 112 18.90 7.11 -6.96
N GLU A 113 17.62 7.28 -7.29
CA GLU A 113 16.97 8.60 -7.35
C GLU A 113 16.97 9.26 -5.96
N SER A 114 16.69 8.47 -4.91
CA SER A 114 16.76 8.97 -3.54
C SER A 114 18.17 9.41 -3.15
N GLU A 115 19.21 8.67 -3.56
CA GLU A 115 20.62 9.01 -3.31
C GLU A 115 21.06 10.26 -4.09
N GLU A 116 20.62 10.42 -5.33
CA GLU A 116 20.90 11.60 -6.17
C GLU A 116 20.29 12.86 -5.55
N ILE A 117 19.02 12.81 -5.13
CA ILE A 117 18.34 13.94 -4.47
C ILE A 117 19.05 14.33 -3.17
N ALA A 118 19.54 13.33 -2.41
CA ALA A 118 20.24 13.58 -1.16
C ALA A 118 21.63 14.22 -1.36
N ASN A 119 22.25 14.04 -2.53
CA ASN A 119 23.60 14.50 -2.83
C ASN A 119 23.65 15.28 -4.16
N PRO A 120 23.03 16.49 -4.22
CA PRO A 120 23.03 17.29 -5.44
C PRO A 120 24.46 17.74 -5.79
N VAL A 121 24.83 17.65 -7.08
CA VAL A 121 26.12 18.09 -7.63
C VAL A 121 26.24 19.61 -7.65
#